data_AF-A0A9J6G9G6-F1
#
_entry.id   AF-A0A9J6G9G6-F1
#
_cell.length_a   1.000
_cell.length_b   1.000
_cell.length_c   1.000
_cell.angle_alpha   90.00
_cell.angle_beta   90.00
_cell.angle_gamma   90.00
#
_symmetry.space_group_name_H-M   'P 1'
#
loop_
_entity.id
_entity.type
_entity.pdbx_description
1 polymer ?
#
loop_
_entity_poly.entity_id
_entity_poly.type
_entity_poly.pdbx_seq_one_letter_code
_entity_poly.pdbx_strand_id
1 'polypeptide(L)'
;MALALQDHEKTVTLMIDENHLQSYFEYKGGFGTGAATNTNIAARTAYVFMIPRLLSPNKHIAIILPVAKLDANDLHFFLIRLIKELEGAGHGMIAVISDNDSINRKAMSFFSDSPKCNIVYAFQSHPSRPLFFVLDSVHILKCIRKICLNQRYTGTCMFFADITDLSTNLPVLPASFGTLRKAHEQESNELLRVASTLSLKHSIHPTWNARMSSLS
;
A
#
# COMPACT_ATOMS: atom_id res chain seq x y z
N MET A 1 18.78 -16.88 25.92
CA MET A 1 18.72 -18.02 24.98
C MET A 1 17.73 -17.63 23.90
N ALA A 2 18.20 -17.19 22.73
CA ALA A 2 17.32 -16.84 21.61
C ALA A 2 16.70 -18.14 21.09
N LEU A 3 15.37 -18.25 21.14
CA LEU A 3 14.66 -19.38 20.53
C LEU A 3 15.01 -19.40 19.04
N ALA A 4 15.61 -20.50 18.57
CA ALA A 4 15.92 -20.68 17.17
C ALA A 4 14.61 -20.67 16.37
N LEU A 5 14.53 -19.78 15.37
CA LEU A 5 13.37 -19.66 14.49
C LEU A 5 13.16 -20.95 13.72
N GLN A 6 11.91 -21.39 13.62
CA GLN A 6 11.59 -22.52 12.74
C GLN A 6 11.78 -22.11 11.27
N ASP A 7 12.07 -23.06 10.39
CA ASP A 7 12.41 -22.75 8.99
C ASP A 7 11.27 -22.00 8.27
N HIS A 8 10.03 -22.31 8.60
CA HIS A 8 8.86 -21.62 8.05
C HIS A 8 8.71 -20.16 8.53
N GLU A 9 9.32 -19.81 9.68
CA GLU A 9 9.33 -18.45 10.23
C GLU A 9 10.44 -17.58 9.63
N LYS A 10 11.40 -18.20 8.94
CA LYS A 10 12.46 -17.51 8.21
C LYS A 10 11.94 -16.91 6.90
N THR A 11 10.82 -17.40 6.38
CA THR A 11 10.18 -16.85 5.17
C THR A 11 9.39 -15.60 5.51
N VAL A 12 9.78 -14.47 4.90
CA VAL A 12 9.27 -13.16 5.28
C VAL A 12 8.98 -12.27 4.08
N THR A 13 8.16 -11.26 4.31
CA THR A 13 7.88 -10.18 3.36
C THR A 13 8.45 -8.87 3.89
N LEU A 14 8.65 -7.88 3.02
CA LEU A 14 9.01 -6.52 3.41
C LEU A 14 7.83 -5.61 3.11
N MET A 15 7.22 -5.02 4.13
CA MET A 15 6.19 -3.98 3.95
C MET A 15 6.81 -2.60 4.10
N ILE A 16 6.45 -1.70 3.19
CA ILE A 16 6.85 -0.29 3.21
C ILE A 16 5.61 0.55 3.48
N ASP A 17 5.69 1.40 4.50
CA ASP A 17 4.67 2.41 4.78
C ASP A 17 5.30 3.81 4.91
N GLU A 18 4.61 4.82 4.39
CA GLU A 18 5.06 6.21 4.41
C GLU A 18 4.21 7.03 5.38
N ASN A 19 4.85 7.55 6.43
CA ASN A 19 4.18 8.37 7.43
C ASN A 19 4.68 9.82 7.39
N HIS A 20 3.79 10.77 7.10
CA HIS A 20 4.13 12.19 7.16
C HIS A 20 4.28 12.66 8.60
N LEU A 21 5.40 13.32 8.88
CA LEU A 21 5.74 13.86 10.19
C LEU A 21 5.50 15.36 10.19
N GLN A 22 5.07 15.88 11.35
CA GLN A 22 5.24 17.30 11.61
C GLN A 22 6.74 17.56 11.79
N SER A 23 7.30 18.44 10.97
CA SER A 23 8.73 18.75 11.04
C SER A 23 9.03 19.61 12.26
N TYR A 24 9.90 19.11 13.14
CA TYR A 24 10.42 19.87 14.28
C TYR A 24 11.84 19.41 14.61
N PHE A 25 12.57 20.25 15.33
CA PHE A 25 13.81 19.89 16.01
C PHE A 25 13.59 20.01 17.50
N GLU A 26 13.98 18.98 18.24
CA GLU A 26 13.92 19.00 19.69
C GLU A 26 15.26 18.58 20.26
N TYR A 27 15.80 19.43 21.13
CA TYR A 27 17.03 19.16 21.87
C TYR A 27 16.69 18.90 23.33
N LYS A 28 16.85 17.66 23.78
CA LYS A 28 16.59 17.25 25.16
C LYS A 28 17.77 16.46 25.69
N GLY A 29 18.32 16.91 26.82
CA GLY A 29 19.34 16.17 27.57
C GLY A 29 20.65 15.89 26.83
N GLY A 30 21.07 16.77 25.92
CA GLY A 30 22.31 16.57 25.14
C GLY A 30 22.10 15.91 23.78
N PHE A 31 20.89 15.43 23.48
CA PHE A 31 20.57 14.74 22.22
C PHE A 31 19.61 15.57 21.37
N GLY A 32 19.97 15.76 20.10
CA GLY A 32 19.09 16.33 19.08
C GLY A 32 18.21 15.26 18.45
N THR A 33 16.91 15.52 18.36
CA THR A 33 15.91 14.64 17.75
C THR A 33 15.12 15.41 16.67
N GLY A 34 14.54 14.69 15.72
CA GLY A 34 13.75 15.26 14.62
C GLY A 34 14.54 15.56 13.34
N ALA A 35 15.85 15.33 13.33
CA ALA A 35 16.68 15.43 12.12
C ALA A 35 16.36 14.30 11.12
N ALA A 36 16.42 14.61 9.83
CA ALA A 36 16.39 13.61 8.77
C ALA A 36 17.71 12.81 8.74
N THR A 37 17.63 11.53 8.39
CA THR A 37 18.83 10.68 8.24
C THR A 37 19.65 11.05 7.01
N ASN A 38 19.02 11.63 5.98
CA ASN A 38 19.68 11.95 4.72
C ASN A 38 20.12 13.42 4.58
N THR A 39 19.72 14.30 5.50
CA THR A 39 20.02 15.74 5.43
C THR A 39 20.07 16.35 6.83
N ASN A 40 20.70 17.51 6.98
CA ASN A 40 20.76 18.22 8.27
C ASN A 40 19.50 19.06 8.59
N ILE A 41 18.39 18.80 7.92
CA ILE A 41 17.11 19.49 8.15
C ILE A 41 16.11 18.56 8.83
N ALA A 42 15.01 19.13 9.32
CA ALA A 42 13.99 18.35 10.02
C ALA A 42 13.34 17.33 9.08
N ALA A 43 13.10 16.13 9.59
CA ALA A 43 12.39 15.09 8.87
C ALA A 43 10.95 15.55 8.57
N ARG A 44 10.47 15.20 7.37
CA ARG A 44 9.10 15.48 6.91
C ARG A 44 8.29 14.20 6.74
N THR A 45 8.99 13.09 6.54
CA THR A 45 8.43 11.78 6.30
C THR A 45 9.25 10.75 7.05
N ALA A 46 8.61 9.71 7.58
CA ALA A 46 9.27 8.49 8.03
C ALA A 46 8.81 7.33 7.17
N TYR A 47 9.77 6.66 6.52
CA TYR A 47 9.53 5.36 5.91
C TYR A 47 9.66 4.29 6.98
N VAL A 48 8.59 3.51 7.17
CA VAL A 48 8.56 2.41 8.12
C VAL A 48 8.66 1.12 7.33
N PHE A 49 9.74 0.37 7.58
CA PHE A 49 9.97 -0.93 6.97
C PHE A 49 9.61 -2.00 7.99
N MET A 50 8.60 -2.81 7.67
CA MET A 50 8.14 -3.89 8.52
C MET A 50 8.43 -5.23 7.85
N ILE A 51 8.69 -6.24 8.66
CA ILE A 51 8.94 -7.62 8.21
C ILE A 51 7.86 -8.51 8.82
N PRO A 52 6.70 -8.64 8.14
CA PRO A 52 5.75 -9.69 8.48
C PRO A 52 6.34 -11.04 8.12
N ARG A 53 6.22 -11.97 9.07
CA ARG A 53 6.40 -13.39 8.79
C ARG A 53 5.16 -13.91 8.08
N LEU A 54 5.34 -14.78 7.09
CA LEU A 54 4.21 -15.26 6.29
C LEU A 54 3.26 -16.15 7.11
N LEU A 55 3.83 -16.96 8.01
CA LEU A 55 3.12 -18.00 8.75
C LEU A 55 3.04 -17.72 10.26
N SER A 56 3.37 -16.49 10.67
CA SER A 56 3.29 -16.07 12.06
C SER A 56 2.60 -14.71 12.16
N PRO A 57 1.75 -14.49 13.19
CA PRO A 57 1.03 -13.22 13.36
C PRO A 57 1.97 -12.06 13.72
N ASN A 58 3.23 -12.34 14.06
CA ASN A 58 4.18 -11.36 14.51
C ASN A 58 4.69 -10.50 13.35
N LYS A 59 4.48 -9.19 13.46
CA LYS A 59 5.07 -8.18 12.60
C LYS A 59 6.17 -7.47 13.37
N HIS A 60 7.35 -7.38 12.78
CA HIS A 60 8.47 -6.67 13.36
C HIS A 60 8.77 -5.42 12.56
N ILE A 61 9.01 -4.30 13.23
CA ILE A 61 9.59 -3.13 12.58
C ILE A 61 11.07 -3.43 12.38
N ALA A 62 11.51 -3.44 11.13
CA ALA A 62 12.92 -3.58 10.80
C ALA A 62 13.65 -2.27 11.06
N ILE A 63 13.17 -1.20 10.42
CA ILE A 63 13.81 0.11 10.43
C ILE A 63 12.72 1.18 10.29
N ILE A 64 12.90 2.29 11.02
CA ILE A 64 12.22 3.56 10.75
C ILE A 64 13.25 4.51 10.17
N LEU A 65 13.02 4.99 8.97
CA LEU A 65 13.92 5.88 8.23
C LEU A 65 13.28 7.28 8.12
N PRO A 66 13.58 8.20 9.06
CA PRO A 66 13.15 9.58 8.97
C PRO A 66 13.93 10.32 7.88
N VAL A 67 13.23 10.98 6.96
CA VAL A 67 13.81 11.66 5.80
C VAL A 67 13.13 13.00 5.57
N ALA A 68 13.89 13.95 5.01
CA ALA A 68 13.31 15.24 4.60
C ALA A 68 12.60 15.12 3.25
N LYS A 69 13.23 14.39 2.32
CA LYS A 69 12.71 14.00 1.01
C LYS A 69 13.46 12.75 0.59
N LEU A 70 12.77 11.84 -0.07
CA LEU A 70 13.35 10.61 -0.60
C LEU A 70 12.86 10.44 -2.03
N ASP A 71 13.77 10.14 -2.96
CA ASP A 71 13.39 9.83 -4.32
C ASP A 71 13.41 8.32 -4.58
N ALA A 72 13.01 7.91 -5.79
CA ALA A 72 12.92 6.51 -6.15
C ALA A 72 14.29 5.80 -6.21
N ASN A 73 15.39 6.52 -6.52
CA ASN A 73 16.73 5.94 -6.55
C ASN A 73 17.22 5.68 -5.13
N ASP A 74 17.03 6.68 -4.24
CA ASP A 74 17.35 6.56 -2.82
C ASP A 74 16.61 5.37 -2.19
N LEU A 75 15.31 5.26 -2.47
CA LEU A 75 14.48 4.15 -1.98
C LEU A 75 15.01 2.81 -2.49
N HIS A 76 15.28 2.71 -3.80
CA HIS A 76 15.76 1.47 -4.41
C HIS A 76 17.10 1.03 -3.82
N PHE A 77 18.05 1.95 -3.65
CA PHE A 77 19.33 1.66 -3.03
C PHE A 77 19.15 1.14 -1.59
N PHE A 78 18.27 1.80 -0.82
CA PHE A 78 17.96 1.37 0.54
C PHE A 78 17.31 -0.02 0.58
N LEU A 79 16.36 -0.31 -0.33
CA LEU A 79 15.71 -1.60 -0.45
C LEU A 79 16.71 -2.72 -0.76
N ILE A 80 17.61 -2.52 -1.74
CA ILE A 80 18.65 -3.51 -2.04
C ILE A 80 19.49 -3.81 -0.80
N ARG A 81 19.91 -2.77 -0.08
CA ARG A 81 20.72 -2.93 1.13
C ARG A 81 19.96 -3.69 2.20
N LEU A 82 18.73 -3.27 2.51
CA LEU A 82 17.92 -3.92 3.54
C LEU A 82 17.64 -5.38 3.21
N ILE A 83 17.27 -5.69 1.96
CA ILE A 83 16.99 -7.07 1.55
C ILE A 83 18.25 -7.94 1.65
N LYS A 84 19.43 -7.41 1.28
CA LYS A 84 20.71 -8.11 1.45
C LYS A 84 21.05 -8.40 2.91
N GLU A 85 20.86 -7.43 3.81
CA GLU A 85 21.10 -7.62 5.25
C GLU A 85 20.15 -8.67 5.85
N LEU A 86 18.88 -8.67 5.44
CA LEU A 86 17.89 -9.65 5.91
C LEU A 86 18.20 -11.07 5.43
N GLU A 87 18.56 -11.25 4.16
CA GLU A 87 19.01 -12.54 3.63
C GLU A 87 20.31 -13.00 4.30
N GLY A 88 21.26 -12.09 4.55
CA GLY A 88 22.48 -12.37 5.31
C GLY A 88 22.21 -12.82 6.76
N ALA A 89 21.14 -12.34 7.37
CA ALA A 89 20.65 -12.78 8.68
C ALA A 89 19.83 -14.08 8.62
N GLY A 90 19.74 -14.73 7.45
CA GLY A 90 19.05 -16.01 7.26
C GLY A 90 17.54 -15.91 7.04
N HIS A 91 17.04 -14.73 6.67
CA HIS A 91 15.62 -14.53 6.35
C HIS A 91 15.40 -14.68 4.84
N GLY A 92 14.52 -15.59 4.45
CA GLY A 92 14.12 -15.81 3.06
C GLY A 92 13.07 -14.79 2.63
N MET A 93 13.51 -13.71 2.01
CA MET A 93 12.66 -12.67 1.43
C MET A 93 11.95 -13.23 0.19
N ILE A 94 10.62 -13.06 0.16
CA ILE A 94 9.80 -13.50 -0.98
C ILE A 94 9.05 -12.36 -1.66
N ALA A 95 8.73 -11.28 -0.94
CA ALA A 95 7.97 -10.18 -1.50
C ALA A 95 8.29 -8.83 -0.86
N VAL A 96 8.11 -7.78 -1.64
CA VAL A 96 7.99 -6.39 -1.19
C VAL A 96 6.55 -5.95 -1.37
N ILE A 97 5.95 -5.39 -0.33
CA ILE A 97 4.58 -4.90 -0.30
C ILE A 97 4.62 -3.39 -0.06
N SER A 98 3.94 -2.61 -0.89
CA SER A 98 3.84 -1.16 -0.70
C SER A 98 2.46 -0.64 -1.08
N ASP A 99 2.20 0.61 -0.76
CA ASP A 99 1.11 1.34 -1.39
C ASP A 99 1.32 1.51 -2.91
N ASN A 100 0.34 2.11 -3.58
CA ASN A 100 0.40 2.43 -5.00
C ASN A 100 0.90 3.87 -5.26
N ASP A 101 1.93 4.32 -4.57
CA ASP A 101 2.60 5.59 -4.87
C ASP A 101 3.57 5.48 -6.06
N SER A 102 3.76 6.60 -6.76
CA SER A 102 4.69 6.74 -7.87
C SER A 102 6.16 6.45 -7.52
N ILE A 103 6.62 6.85 -6.33
CA ILE A 103 7.99 6.64 -5.84
C ILE A 103 8.22 5.15 -5.63
N ASN A 104 7.30 4.47 -4.95
CA ASN A 104 7.37 3.03 -4.70
C ASN A 104 7.40 2.23 -6.00
N ARG A 105 6.48 2.50 -6.94
CA ARG A 105 6.48 1.84 -8.25
C ARG A 105 7.76 2.08 -9.03
N LYS A 106 8.29 3.31 -8.99
CA LYS A 106 9.52 3.68 -9.71
C LYS A 106 10.74 3.02 -9.07
N ALA A 107 10.85 2.99 -7.75
CA ALA A 107 11.93 2.32 -7.03
C ALA A 107 11.93 0.81 -7.33
N MET A 108 10.75 0.20 -7.40
CA MET A 108 10.63 -1.22 -7.76
C MET A 108 10.96 -1.49 -9.23
N SER A 109 10.66 -0.56 -10.15
CA SER A 109 11.05 -0.72 -11.56
C SER A 109 12.56 -0.87 -11.77
N PHE A 110 13.38 -0.28 -10.88
CA PHE A 110 14.84 -0.37 -10.95
C PHE A 110 15.41 -1.76 -10.59
N PHE A 111 14.59 -2.69 -10.09
CA PHE A 111 15.00 -4.10 -9.91
C PHE A 111 15.01 -4.89 -11.24
N SER A 112 14.58 -4.29 -12.35
CA SER A 112 14.64 -4.89 -13.68
C SER A 112 15.30 -3.96 -14.68
N ASP A 113 15.90 -4.52 -15.73
CA ASP A 113 16.45 -3.75 -16.86
C ASP A 113 15.36 -3.05 -17.69
N SER A 114 14.09 -3.40 -17.46
CA SER A 114 12.94 -2.74 -18.08
C SER A 114 12.55 -1.50 -17.27
N PRO A 115 12.27 -0.36 -17.92
CA PRO A 115 11.76 0.84 -17.24
C PRO A 115 10.32 0.68 -16.72
N LYS A 116 9.69 -0.48 -16.93
CA LYS A 116 8.33 -0.78 -16.46
C LYS A 116 8.36 -1.54 -15.14
N CYS A 117 7.47 -1.16 -14.23
CA CYS A 117 7.20 -1.94 -13.03
C CYS A 117 6.65 -3.32 -13.41
N ASN A 118 7.27 -4.36 -12.87
CA ASN A 118 6.90 -5.77 -13.03
C ASN A 118 6.38 -6.31 -11.70
N ILE A 119 5.75 -7.48 -11.73
CA ILE A 119 5.25 -8.17 -10.53
C ILE A 119 6.31 -9.12 -9.96
N VAL A 120 7.25 -9.59 -10.78
CA VAL A 120 8.29 -10.54 -10.40
C VAL A 120 9.64 -9.99 -10.80
N TYR A 121 10.58 -10.02 -9.86
CA TYR A 121 11.95 -9.59 -10.04
C TYR A 121 12.90 -10.73 -9.66
N ALA A 122 14.04 -10.81 -10.34
CA ALA A 122 15.09 -11.74 -9.97
C ALA A 122 15.91 -11.16 -8.81
N PHE A 123 16.24 -11.99 -7.83
CA PHE A 123 17.15 -11.56 -6.79
C PHE A 123 18.59 -11.50 -7.33
N GLN A 124 19.27 -10.37 -7.14
CA GLN A 124 20.64 -10.18 -7.68
C GLN A 124 21.62 -11.26 -7.20
N SER A 125 21.52 -11.73 -5.95
CA SER A 125 22.38 -12.80 -5.44
C SER A 125 21.79 -14.21 -5.57
N HIS A 126 20.49 -14.36 -5.87
CA HIS A 126 19.86 -15.67 -6.09
C HIS A 126 18.87 -15.62 -7.26
N PRO A 127 19.35 -15.66 -8.51
CA PRO A 127 18.50 -15.48 -9.69
C PRO A 127 17.37 -16.53 -9.83
N SER A 128 17.52 -17.68 -9.16
CA SER A 128 16.52 -18.75 -9.14
C SER A 128 15.33 -18.48 -8.21
N ARG A 129 15.44 -17.50 -7.29
CA ARG A 129 14.37 -17.15 -6.35
C ARG A 129 13.65 -15.88 -6.82
N PRO A 130 12.33 -15.94 -7.07
CA PRO A 130 11.56 -14.76 -7.43
C PRO A 130 11.37 -13.85 -6.20
N LEU A 131 11.49 -12.55 -6.41
CA LEU A 131 11.05 -11.50 -5.50
C LEU A 131 9.77 -10.89 -6.07
N PHE A 132 8.66 -11.06 -5.36
CA PHE A 132 7.37 -10.52 -5.78
C PHE A 132 7.20 -9.06 -5.36
N PHE A 133 6.63 -8.24 -6.22
CA PHE A 133 6.16 -6.92 -5.86
C PHE A 133 4.64 -6.93 -5.77
N VAL A 134 4.11 -6.63 -4.60
CA VAL A 134 2.69 -6.69 -4.29
C VAL A 134 2.21 -5.31 -3.86
N LEU A 135 1.13 -4.85 -4.46
CA LEU A 135 0.47 -3.62 -4.03
C LEU A 135 -0.52 -3.94 -2.92
N ASP A 136 -0.57 -3.09 -1.90
CA ASP A 136 -1.54 -3.22 -0.82
C ASP A 136 -2.97 -3.13 -1.39
N SER A 137 -3.70 -4.23 -1.25
CA SER A 137 -5.09 -4.38 -1.69
C SER A 137 -6.02 -3.31 -1.10
N VAL A 138 -5.79 -2.87 0.14
CA VAL A 138 -6.61 -1.82 0.77
C VAL A 138 -6.43 -0.50 0.04
N HIS A 139 -5.21 -0.18 -0.39
CA HIS A 139 -4.93 1.01 -1.18
C HIS A 139 -5.51 0.90 -2.59
N ILE A 140 -5.49 -0.28 -3.22
CA ILE A 140 -6.17 -0.52 -4.50
C ILE A 140 -7.68 -0.27 -4.38
N LEU A 141 -8.32 -0.82 -3.34
CA LEU A 141 -9.75 -0.62 -3.10
C LEU A 141 -10.08 0.86 -2.83
N LYS A 142 -9.23 1.57 -2.07
CA LYS A 142 -9.34 3.02 -1.89
C LYS A 142 -9.26 3.77 -3.22
N CYS A 143 -8.35 3.38 -4.13
CA CYS A 143 -8.23 3.96 -5.48
C CYS A 143 -9.48 3.71 -6.33
N ILE A 144 -9.96 2.46 -6.39
CA ILE A 144 -11.19 2.07 -7.10
C ILE A 144 -12.37 2.91 -6.60
N ARG A 145 -12.54 2.98 -5.28
CA ARG A 145 -13.57 3.78 -4.65
C ARG A 145 -13.47 5.26 -5.00
N LYS A 146 -12.25 5.82 -5.00
CA LYS A 146 -12.00 7.22 -5.38
C LYS A 146 -12.41 7.50 -6.83
N ILE A 147 -12.17 6.56 -7.75
CA ILE A 147 -12.61 6.63 -9.14
C ILE A 147 -14.14 6.61 -9.21
N CYS A 148 -14.79 5.66 -8.52
CA CYS A 148 -16.25 5.56 -8.47
C CYS A 148 -16.93 6.78 -7.84
N LEU A 149 -16.29 7.47 -6.90
CA LEU A 149 -16.86 8.65 -6.22
C LEU A 149 -16.67 9.95 -7.00
N ASN A 150 -15.51 10.14 -7.64
CA ASN A 150 -15.16 11.39 -8.30
C ASN A 150 -15.59 11.40 -9.76
N GLN A 151 -16.80 10.93 -10.08
CA GLN A 151 -17.40 10.89 -11.43
C GLN A 151 -17.64 12.29 -12.03
N ARG A 152 -16.62 13.15 -12.02
CA ARG A 152 -16.65 14.57 -12.41
C ARG A 152 -16.96 14.77 -13.90
N TYR A 153 -16.94 13.69 -14.68
CA TYR A 153 -17.32 13.69 -16.09
C TYR A 153 -18.42 12.64 -16.31
N THR A 154 -19.55 13.07 -16.88
CA THR A 154 -20.53 12.19 -17.51
C THR A 154 -19.80 11.29 -18.52
N GLY A 155 -19.54 10.02 -18.15
CA GLY A 155 -18.65 9.11 -18.88
C GLY A 155 -17.66 8.31 -18.01
N THR A 156 -17.50 8.68 -16.72
CA THR A 156 -16.65 7.96 -15.74
C THR A 156 -17.41 6.90 -14.94
N CYS A 157 -18.27 6.13 -15.60
CA CYS A 157 -18.78 4.89 -15.03
C CYS A 157 -17.68 3.83 -15.02
N MET A 158 -17.65 2.98 -14.00
CA MET A 158 -16.85 1.76 -14.10
C MET A 158 -17.54 0.85 -15.09
N PHE A 159 -16.83 0.44 -16.13
CA PHE A 159 -17.36 -0.49 -17.12
C PHE A 159 -16.76 -1.86 -16.85
N PHE A 160 -17.61 -2.86 -16.72
CA PHE A 160 -17.19 -4.25 -16.54
C PHE A 160 -17.95 -5.13 -17.53
N ALA A 161 -17.29 -6.19 -17.99
CA ALA A 161 -17.93 -7.15 -18.87
C ALA A 161 -18.94 -7.97 -18.07
N ASP A 162 -20.12 -8.23 -18.65
CA ASP A 162 -21.08 -9.15 -18.07
C ASP A 162 -20.59 -10.58 -18.22
N ILE A 163 -19.97 -11.11 -17.17
CA ILE A 163 -19.44 -12.48 -17.15
C ILE A 163 -20.53 -13.55 -17.09
N THR A 164 -21.80 -13.16 -16.93
CA THR A 164 -22.94 -14.10 -16.93
C THR A 164 -23.48 -14.36 -18.33
N ASP A 165 -23.15 -13.50 -19.29
CA ASP A 165 -23.49 -13.68 -20.70
C ASP A 165 -22.40 -14.50 -21.40
N LEU A 166 -22.72 -15.76 -21.72
CA LEU A 166 -21.84 -16.70 -22.43
C LEU A 166 -21.81 -16.45 -23.95
N SER A 167 -22.46 -15.40 -24.46
CA SER A 167 -22.42 -15.06 -25.87
C SER A 167 -21.05 -14.50 -26.29
N THR A 168 -20.73 -14.59 -27.58
CA THR A 168 -19.44 -14.17 -28.15
C THR A 168 -19.18 -12.66 -28.06
N ASN A 169 -20.18 -11.85 -27.68
CA ASN A 169 -20.05 -10.41 -27.46
C ASN A 169 -20.48 -10.09 -26.02
N LEU A 170 -19.56 -10.12 -25.05
CA LEU A 170 -19.88 -9.75 -23.68
C LEU A 170 -20.36 -8.30 -23.64
N PRO A 171 -21.62 -8.02 -23.25
CA PRO A 171 -22.09 -6.66 -23.08
C PRO A 171 -21.32 -6.00 -21.94
N VAL A 172 -21.05 -4.70 -22.11
CA VAL A 172 -20.33 -3.89 -21.12
C VAL A 172 -21.35 -3.18 -20.23
N LEU A 173 -21.32 -3.48 -18.93
CA LEU A 173 -22.24 -2.91 -17.95
C LEU A 173 -21.60 -1.72 -17.23
N PRO A 174 -22.33 -0.60 -17.06
CA PRO A 174 -21.88 0.54 -16.26
C PRO A 174 -22.24 0.35 -14.79
N ALA A 175 -21.23 0.31 -13.91
CA ALA A 175 -21.37 0.59 -12.49
C ALA A 175 -21.27 2.10 -12.24
N SER A 176 -22.27 2.66 -11.57
CA SER A 176 -22.27 4.05 -11.13
C SER A 176 -22.54 4.17 -9.64
N PHE A 177 -21.88 5.15 -9.01
CA PHE A 177 -22.15 5.46 -7.61
C PHE A 177 -23.53 6.12 -7.42
N GLY A 178 -24.12 6.65 -8.50
CA GLY A 178 -25.50 7.13 -8.51
C GLY A 178 -26.53 6.04 -8.18
N THR A 179 -26.28 4.79 -8.57
CA THR A 179 -27.15 3.66 -8.22
C THR A 179 -27.20 3.43 -6.71
N LEU A 180 -26.05 3.54 -6.03
CA LEU A 180 -25.98 3.40 -4.57
C LEU A 180 -26.67 4.56 -3.83
N ARG A 181 -26.61 5.78 -4.38
CA ARG A 181 -27.37 6.93 -3.86
C ARG A 181 -28.88 6.70 -3.92
N LYS A 182 -29.37 6.27 -5.08
CA LYS A 182 -30.80 5.96 -5.28
C LYS A 182 -31.28 4.86 -4.35
N ALA A 183 -30.50 3.78 -4.19
CA ALA A 183 -30.82 2.70 -3.27
C ALA A 183 -30.92 3.20 -1.81
N HIS A 184 -29.98 4.02 -1.36
CA HIS A 184 -30.06 4.61 -0.02
C HIS A 184 -31.23 5.58 0.16
N GLU A 185 -31.57 6.38 -0.86
CA GLU A 185 -32.74 7.25 -0.83
C GLU A 185 -34.04 6.44 -0.70
N GLN A 186 -34.14 5.32 -1.42
CA GLN A 186 -35.28 4.41 -1.35
C GLN A 186 -35.42 3.73 0.03
N GLU A 187 -34.32 3.32 0.64
CA GLU A 187 -34.32 2.71 1.99
C GLU A 187 -34.36 3.73 3.14
N SER A 188 -34.34 5.03 2.85
CA SER A 188 -34.19 6.07 3.88
C SER A 188 -35.35 6.09 4.89
N ASN A 189 -36.57 5.77 4.44
CA ASN A 189 -37.78 5.74 5.25
C ASN A 189 -38.19 4.33 5.71
N GLU A 190 -37.43 3.31 5.35
CA GLU A 190 -37.71 1.93 5.72
C GLU A 190 -37.16 1.59 7.10
N LEU A 191 -37.94 0.86 7.90
CA LEU A 191 -37.55 0.40 9.24
C LEU A 191 -36.46 -0.68 9.17
N LEU A 192 -36.46 -1.49 8.12
CA LEU A 192 -35.46 -2.53 7.84
C LEU A 192 -34.71 -2.15 6.58
N ARG A 193 -33.44 -1.79 6.73
CA ARG A 193 -32.54 -1.47 5.62
C ARG A 193 -31.71 -2.69 5.27
N VAL A 194 -31.82 -3.15 4.02
CA VAL A 194 -30.98 -4.24 3.51
C VAL A 194 -29.52 -3.76 3.42
N ALA A 195 -29.31 -2.48 3.06
CA ALA A 195 -28.00 -1.88 2.99
C ALA A 195 -27.70 -0.96 4.19
N SER A 196 -27.91 -1.46 5.41
CA SER A 196 -27.74 -0.70 6.67
C SER A 196 -26.34 -0.08 6.87
N THR A 197 -25.30 -0.63 6.22
CA THR A 197 -23.91 -0.12 6.27
C THR A 197 -23.63 1.01 5.27
N LEU A 198 -24.55 1.30 4.34
CA LEU A 198 -24.47 2.46 3.43
C LEU A 198 -24.82 3.74 4.18
N SER A 199 -23.89 4.29 4.96
CA SER A 199 -24.12 5.56 5.63
C SER A 199 -23.95 6.76 4.68
N LEU A 200 -24.78 7.78 4.87
CA LEU A 200 -24.70 9.03 4.11
C LEU A 200 -23.30 9.68 4.22
N LYS A 201 -22.72 9.71 5.42
CA LYS A 201 -21.44 10.40 5.70
C LYS A 201 -20.20 9.60 5.35
N HIS A 202 -20.18 8.28 5.51
CA HIS A 202 -18.98 7.49 5.26
C HIS A 202 -19.01 6.76 3.94
N SER A 203 -20.18 6.40 3.43
CA SER A 203 -20.33 5.61 2.21
C SER A 203 -20.63 6.52 1.02
N ILE A 204 -21.65 7.39 1.15
CA ILE A 204 -22.29 8.05 0.00
C ILE A 204 -21.72 9.45 -0.33
N HIS A 205 -21.50 10.27 0.70
CA HIS A 205 -20.88 11.59 0.62
C HIS A 205 -19.69 11.68 1.58
N PRO A 206 -18.63 10.87 1.35
CA PRO A 206 -17.48 10.88 2.24
C PRO A 206 -16.76 12.22 2.20
N THR A 207 -16.72 12.88 3.36
CA THR A 207 -15.83 14.02 3.62
C THR A 207 -14.37 13.60 3.43
N TRP A 208 -13.46 14.56 3.27
CA TRP A 208 -12.04 14.27 3.11
C TRP A 208 -11.51 13.29 4.17
N ASN A 209 -11.90 13.49 5.43
CA ASN A 209 -11.49 12.65 6.55
C ASN A 209 -12.10 11.23 6.50
N ALA A 210 -13.37 11.09 6.08
CA ALA A 210 -14.04 9.79 5.99
C ALA A 210 -13.55 8.92 4.82
N ARG A 211 -12.84 9.50 3.84
CA ARG A 211 -12.22 8.75 2.73
C ARG A 211 -11.05 7.87 3.19
N MET A 212 -10.43 8.17 4.33
CA MET A 212 -9.28 7.42 4.86
C MET A 212 -9.66 6.25 5.77
N SER A 213 -10.81 6.32 6.46
CA SER A 213 -11.18 5.43 7.57
C SER A 213 -12.15 4.28 7.22
N SER A 214 -12.60 4.15 5.98
CA SER A 214 -13.75 3.29 5.63
C SER A 214 -13.39 1.91 5.04
N LEU A 215 -12.12 1.51 5.11
CA LEU A 215 -11.62 0.22 4.60
C LEU A 215 -10.57 -0.43 5.53
N SER A 216 -10.47 0.04 6.78
CA SER A 216 -9.60 -0.51 7.83
C SER A 216 -10.39 -1.40 8.77
#